data_AF-A0A920AQ90-F1
#
_entry.id   AF-A0A920AQ90-F1
#
_cell.length_a   1.000
_cell.length_b   1.000
_cell.length_c   1.000
_cell.angle_alpha   90.00
_cell.angle_beta   90.00
_cell.angle_gamma   90.00
#
_symmetry.space_group_name_H-M   'P 1'
#
loop_
_entity.id
_entity.type
_entity.pdbx_description
1 polymer ?
#
loop_
_entity_poly.entity_id
_entity_poly.type
_entity_poly.pdbx_seq_one_letter_code
_entity_poly.pdbx_strand_id
1 'polypeptide(L)'
;MFTFAAMEYASKLLQQAVDEISQLPGIGRRTAMRLVLHLLRQPESISLDLSEAIRLLRTEIQYCQSCFNVSDQPTCSLCANPKRDRQLVCVSKMFVM
;
A
#
# COMPACT_ATOMS: atom_id res chain seq x y z
N MET A 1 30.71 -13.55 -5.79
CA MET A 1 30.28 -12.44 -6.65
C MET A 1 29.09 -12.94 -7.47
N PHE A 2 27.88 -12.87 -6.91
CA PHE A 2 26.68 -13.44 -7.52
C PHE A 2 26.19 -12.51 -8.64
N THR A 3 26.21 -13.06 -9.85
CA THR A 3 25.78 -12.47 -11.11
C THR A 3 24.33 -11.99 -11.03
N PHE A 4 24.15 -10.67 -11.19
CA PHE A 4 22.87 -9.95 -11.25
C PHE A 4 22.28 -9.90 -12.66
N ALA A 5 22.76 -10.73 -13.59
CA ALA A 5 22.36 -10.71 -14.99
C ALA A 5 21.41 -11.89 -15.28
N ALA A 6 20.18 -11.54 -15.67
CA ALA A 6 19.14 -12.42 -16.23
C ALA A 6 18.67 -13.57 -15.31
N MET A 7 17.85 -13.23 -14.32
CA MET A 7 16.89 -14.21 -13.81
C MET A 7 15.81 -14.37 -14.89
N GLU A 8 15.99 -15.32 -15.81
CA GLU A 8 14.87 -15.90 -16.56
C GLU A 8 14.03 -16.66 -15.52
N TYR A 9 12.96 -16.03 -15.04
CA TYR A 9 12.13 -16.64 -14.03
C TYR A 9 11.32 -17.76 -14.70
N ALA A 10 11.25 -18.93 -14.05
CA ALA A 10 10.59 -20.11 -14.59
C ALA A 10 9.08 -19.96 -14.83
N SER A 11 8.44 -18.90 -14.29
CA SER A 11 7.00 -18.65 -14.42
C SER A 11 6.73 -17.17 -14.69
N LYS A 12 5.91 -16.90 -15.72
CA LYS A 12 5.44 -15.54 -16.04
C LYS A 12 4.68 -14.90 -14.89
N LEU A 13 3.90 -15.68 -14.13
CA LEU A 13 3.14 -15.20 -12.98
C LEU A 13 4.07 -14.72 -11.85
N LEU A 14 5.17 -15.44 -11.63
CA LEU A 14 6.17 -15.07 -10.64
C LEU A 14 6.86 -13.74 -11.02
N GLN A 15 7.19 -13.56 -12.30
CA GLN A 15 7.77 -12.30 -12.78
C GLN A 15 6.86 -11.12 -12.52
N GLN A 16 5.60 -11.25 -12.94
CA GLN A 16 4.61 -10.19 -12.78
C GLN A 16 4.47 -9.78 -11.31
N ALA A 17 4.35 -10.74 -10.39
CA ALA A 17 4.28 -10.43 -8.96
C ALA A 17 5.54 -9.72 -8.44
N VAL A 18 6.73 -10.12 -8.89
CA VAL A 18 7.99 -9.48 -8.46
C VAL A 18 8.10 -8.07 -9.01
N ASP A 19 7.71 -7.86 -10.27
CA ASP A 19 7.77 -6.56 -10.91
C ASP A 19 6.80 -5.57 -10.22
N GLU A 20 5.56 -5.97 -9.95
CA GLU A 20 4.58 -5.14 -9.21
C GLU A 20 5.08 -4.79 -7.79
N ILE A 21 5.55 -5.78 -7.02
CA ILE A 21 6.05 -5.52 -5.66
C ILE A 21 7.30 -4.64 -5.66
N SER A 22 8.13 -4.70 -6.71
CA SER A 22 9.33 -3.87 -6.84
C SER A 22 9.07 -2.40 -7.17
N GLN A 23 7.85 -2.05 -7.57
CA GLN A 23 7.44 -0.66 -7.78
C GLN A 23 7.16 0.07 -6.47
N LEU A 24 6.99 -0.65 -5.36
CA LEU A 24 6.76 -0.05 -4.05
C LEU A 24 7.99 0.71 -3.54
N PRO A 25 7.81 1.90 -2.94
CA PRO A 25 8.92 2.71 -2.47
C PRO A 25 9.74 1.95 -1.42
N GLY A 26 11.06 1.87 -1.63
CA GLY A 26 11.99 1.17 -0.73
C GLY A 26 12.12 -0.33 -0.98
N ILE A 27 11.44 -0.91 -1.97
CA ILE A 27 11.54 -2.34 -2.31
C ILE A 27 12.24 -2.54 -3.65
N GLY A 28 13.51 -2.96 -3.61
CA GLY A 28 14.24 -3.37 -4.82
C GLY A 28 13.88 -4.79 -5.28
N ARG A 29 14.17 -5.13 -6.55
CA ARG A 29 13.87 -6.46 -7.15
C ARG A 29 14.32 -7.67 -6.31
N ARG A 30 15.48 -7.61 -5.68
CA ARG A 30 15.98 -8.71 -4.82
C ARG A 30 15.11 -8.91 -3.57
N THR A 31 14.62 -7.82 -2.98
CA THR A 31 13.71 -7.86 -1.84
C THR A 31 12.33 -8.31 -2.28
N ALA A 32 11.82 -7.78 -3.40
CA ALA A 32 10.54 -8.20 -3.99
C ALA A 32 10.49 -9.71 -4.25
N MET A 33 11.53 -10.29 -4.85
CA MET A 33 11.62 -11.74 -5.05
C MET A 33 11.52 -12.54 -3.75
N ARG A 34 12.18 -12.07 -2.68
CA ARG A 34 12.10 -12.73 -1.37
C ARG A 34 10.67 -12.68 -0.81
N LEU A 35 9.98 -11.56 -0.99
CA LEU A 35 8.59 -11.37 -0.53
C LEU A 35 7.62 -12.26 -1.32
N VAL A 36 7.70 -12.28 -2.65
CA VAL A 36 6.84 -13.14 -3.49
C VAL A 36 7.04 -14.62 -3.14
N LEU A 37 8.28 -15.08 -3.02
CA LEU A 37 8.55 -16.47 -2.63
C LEU A 37 8.08 -16.79 -1.20
N HIS A 38 8.07 -15.80 -0.31
CA HIS A 38 7.51 -15.97 1.02
C HIS A 38 5.99 -16.14 0.96
N LEU A 39 5.29 -15.28 0.22
CA LEU A 39 3.84 -15.38 0.02
C LEU A 39 3.43 -16.72 -0.60
N LEU A 40 4.20 -17.24 -1.56
CA LEU A 40 3.93 -18.53 -2.18
C LEU A 40 4.05 -19.73 -1.20
N ARG A 41 4.79 -19.57 -0.10
CA ARG A 41 4.95 -20.60 0.94
C ARG A 41 3.90 -20.48 2.05
N GLN A 42 3.16 -19.37 2.10
CA GLN A 42 2.11 -19.15 3.07
C GLN A 42 0.79 -19.77 2.59
N PRO A 43 -0.19 -19.94 3.49
CA PRO A 43 -1.56 -20.25 3.10
C PRO A 43 -2.09 -19.23 2.07
N GLU A 44 -2.86 -19.73 1.10
CA GLU A 44 -3.43 -18.91 0.02
C GLU A 44 -4.22 -17.70 0.56
N SER A 45 -4.92 -17.88 1.69
CA SER A 45 -5.69 -16.81 2.35
C SER A 45 -4.86 -15.57 2.64
N ILE A 46 -3.59 -15.72 3.04
CA ILE A 46 -2.72 -14.57 3.37
C ILE A 46 -2.49 -13.69 2.14
N SER A 47 -2.29 -14.31 0.97
CA SER A 47 -2.08 -13.56 -0.27
C SER A 47 -3.37 -12.91 -0.75
N LEU A 48 -4.51 -13.59 -0.59
CA LEU A 48 -5.83 -13.06 -0.95
C LEU A 48 -6.23 -11.88 -0.06
N ASP A 49 -6.08 -12.02 1.26
CA ASP A 49 -6.40 -10.96 2.23
C ASP A 49 -5.56 -9.71 1.99
N LEU A 50 -4.25 -9.88 1.70
CA LEU A 50 -3.38 -8.78 1.34
C LEU A 50 -3.83 -8.09 0.04
N SER A 51 -4.15 -8.87 -0.99
CA SER A 51 -4.59 -8.33 -2.27
C SER A 51 -5.90 -7.53 -2.13
N GLU A 52 -6.82 -8.03 -1.31
CA GLU A 52 -8.11 -7.39 -1.06
C GLU A 52 -7.96 -6.10 -0.25
N ALA A 53 -7.11 -6.11 0.79
CA ALA A 53 -6.81 -4.91 1.57
C ALA A 53 -6.24 -3.79 0.70
N ILE A 54 -5.32 -4.11 -0.23
CA ILE A 54 -4.76 -3.12 -1.17
C ILE A 54 -5.81 -2.65 -2.18
N ARG A 55 -6.68 -3.55 -2.65
CA ARG A 55 -7.78 -3.19 -3.55
C ARG A 55 -8.74 -2.21 -2.89
N LEU A 56 -9.21 -2.52 -1.69
CA LEU A 56 -10.11 -1.66 -0.91
C LEU A 56 -9.45 -0.33 -0.55
N LEU A 57 -8.16 -0.33 -0.20
CA LEU A 57 -7.40 0.90 0.00
C LEU A 57 -7.50 1.84 -1.22
N ARG A 58 -7.42 1.29 -2.44
CA ARG A 58 -7.46 2.11 -3.66
C ARG A 58 -8.87 2.51 -4.08
N THR A 59 -9.88 1.68 -3.82
CA THR A 59 -11.26 1.92 -4.31
C THR A 59 -12.15 2.63 -3.30
N GLU A 60 -11.97 2.37 -2.01
CA GLU A 60 -12.88 2.85 -0.95
C GLU A 60 -12.36 4.06 -0.18
N ILE A 61 -11.05 4.37 -0.26
CA ILE A 61 -10.52 5.58 0.37
C ILE A 61 -11.17 6.82 -0.23
N GLN A 62 -11.68 7.68 0.65
CA GLN A 62 -12.17 9.01 0.33
C GLN A 62 -11.35 10.06 1.08
N TYR A 63 -11.54 11.32 0.68
CA TYR A 63 -10.94 12.46 1.37
C TYR A 63 -12.01 13.21 2.13
N CYS A 64 -11.70 13.54 3.38
CA CYS A 64 -12.60 14.34 4.20
C CYS A 64 -12.80 15.72 3.57
N GLN A 65 -14.05 16.17 3.41
CA GLN A 65 -14.35 17.46 2.77
C GLN A 65 -13.81 18.68 3.53
N SER A 66 -13.62 18.55 4.85
CA SER A 66 -13.20 19.65 5.72
C SER A 66 -11.68 19.79 5.91
N CYS A 67 -10.93 18.68 5.93
CA CYS A 67 -9.49 18.70 6.23
C CYS A 67 -8.65 17.94 5.19
N PHE A 68 -9.30 17.39 4.16
CA PHE A 68 -8.70 16.57 3.11
C PHE A 68 -7.94 15.34 3.61
N ASN A 69 -8.11 14.95 4.89
CA ASN A 69 -7.48 13.76 5.43
C ASN A 69 -8.06 12.48 4.81
N VAL A 70 -7.25 11.43 4.76
CA VAL A 70 -7.68 10.08 4.34
C VAL A 70 -8.77 9.61 5.31
N SER A 71 -9.90 9.20 4.76
CA SER A 71 -11.09 8.83 5.51
C SER A 71 -11.91 7.81 4.73
N ASP A 72 -12.57 6.92 5.44
CA ASP A 72 -13.60 6.01 4.93
C ASP A 72 -14.99 6.68 4.86
N GLN A 73 -15.10 7.92 5.35
CA GLN A 73 -16.32 8.72 5.39
C GLN A 73 -16.10 10.15 4.86
N PRO A 74 -17.16 10.84 4.38
CA PRO A 74 -17.06 12.21 3.87
C PRO A 74 -16.59 13.23 4.92
N THR A 75 -16.85 12.95 6.20
CA THR A 75 -16.29 13.68 7.34
C THR A 75 -15.48 12.72 8.18
N CYS A 76 -14.19 12.97 8.35
CA CYS A 76 -13.35 12.10 9.18
C CYS A 76 -13.75 12.22 10.65
N SER A 77 -13.42 11.20 11.44
CA SER A 77 -13.66 11.14 12.88
C SER A 77 -13.08 12.35 13.65
N LEU A 78 -11.99 12.94 13.13
CA LEU A 78 -11.38 14.14 13.70
C LEU A 78 -12.23 15.40 13.49
N CYS A 79 -12.84 15.56 12.31
CA CYS A 79 -13.71 16.69 12.00
C CYS A 79 -15.10 16.54 12.63
N ALA A 80 -15.57 15.30 12.80
CA ALA A 80 -16.83 15.01 13.49
C ALA A 80 -16.74 15.22 15.01
N ASN A 81 -15.54 15.26 15.60
CA ASN A 81 -15.37 15.38 17.05
C ASN A 81 -15.67 16.81 17.56
N PRO A 82 -16.69 17.00 18.43
CA PRO A 82 -17.07 18.31 18.95
C PRO A 82 -16.07 18.88 19.96
N LYS A 83 -15.15 18.07 20.50
CA LYS A 83 -14.07 18.54 21.40
C LYS A 83 -12.90 19.18 20.66
N ARG A 84 -12.91 19.15 19.32
CA ARG A 84 -11.85 19.74 18.52
C ARG A 84 -12.04 21.25 18.45
N ASP A 85 -11.03 21.99 18.90
CA ASP A 85 -11.00 23.43 18.71
C ASP A 85 -10.79 23.76 17.23
N ARG A 86 -11.83 24.35 16.62
CA ARG A 86 -11.84 24.68 15.18
C ARG A 86 -10.95 25.89 14.85
N GLN A 87 -10.46 26.62 15.86
CA GLN A 87 -9.57 27.77 15.67
C GLN A 87 -8.11 27.36 15.47
N LEU A 88 -7.74 26.14 15.82
CA LEU A 88 -6.37 25.60 15.68
C LEU A 88 -6.30 24.64 14.48
N VAL A 89 -5.82 25.15 13.34
CA VAL A 89 -5.57 24.34 12.13
C VAL A 89 -4.09 23.96 12.07
N CYS A 90 -3.79 22.67 12.19
CA CYS A 90 -2.44 22.16 12.01
C CYS A 90 -2.22 21.85 10.52
N VAL A 91 -1.40 22.66 9.85
CA VAL A 91 -1.05 22.44 8.44
C VAL A 91 0.07 21.39 8.37
N SER A 92 -0.27 20.14 8.03
CA SER A 92 0.73 19.10 7.79
C SER A 92 1.28 19.22 6.37
N LYS A 93 2.61 19.35 6.23
CA LYS A 93 3.30 19.46 4.94
C LYS A 93 3.34 18.17 4.11
N MET A 94 2.91 17.05 4.67
CA MET A 94 3.01 15.75 3.99
C MET A 94 1.63 15.13 3.93
N PHE A 95 0.84 15.63 2.99
CA PHE A 95 -0.27 14.84 2.48
C PHE A 95 0.20 14.25 1.16
N VAL A 96 0.33 12.92 1.15
CA VAL A 96 0.99 12.14 0.10
C VAL A 96 0.17 12.27 -1.19
N MET A 97 0.62 13.13 -2.10
CA MET A 97 0.38 12.99 -3.54
C MET A 97 1.60 12.33 -4.16
#